data_AF-A0A0C3BD82-F1
#
_entry.id   AF-A0A0C3BD82-F1
#
_cell.length_a   1.000
_cell.length_b   1.000
_cell.length_c   1.000
_cell.angle_alpha   90.00
_cell.angle_beta   90.00
_cell.angle_gamma   90.00
#
_symmetry.space_group_name_H-M   'P 1'
#
loop_
_entity.id
_entity.type
_entity.pdbx_description
1 polymer ?
#
loop_
_entity_poly.entity_id
_entity_poly.type
_entity_poly.pdbx_seq_one_letter_code
_entity_poly.pdbx_strand_id
1 'polypeptide(L)'
;MSSPNYQGPSSSSRKAKVPLKWTQILNEALQAKQFTQYHWELQKFNDNGREMHVATFHFNRSHSFTSQAHPNVRDAREEAAGFALPEVNKQLALLNYGYHK
;
A
#
# COMPACT_ATOMS: atom_id res chain seq x y z
N MET A 1 30.32 27.50 -40.88
CA MET A 1 28.95 27.94 -40.52
C MET A 1 28.44 26.98 -39.46
N SER A 2 28.34 27.44 -38.22
CA SER A 2 28.02 26.63 -37.04
C SER A 2 26.50 26.53 -36.86
N SER A 3 25.97 25.33 -36.65
CA SER A 3 24.63 25.12 -36.09
C SER A 3 24.79 24.34 -34.78
N PRO A 4 24.59 24.95 -33.60
CA PRO A 4 24.47 24.19 -32.37
C PRO A 4 23.07 23.58 -32.34
N ASN A 5 22.98 22.26 -32.53
CA ASN A 5 21.72 21.54 -32.41
C ASN A 5 21.43 21.34 -30.91
N TYR A 6 20.56 22.18 -30.39
CA TYR A 6 20.09 22.18 -29.01
C TYR A 6 19.13 21.00 -28.82
N GLN A 7 19.63 19.83 -28.44
CA GLN A 7 18.79 18.72 -28.03
C GLN A 7 18.48 18.90 -26.55
N GLY A 8 17.37 19.59 -26.27
CA GLY A 8 16.87 19.79 -24.91
C GLY A 8 16.68 18.46 -24.18
N PRO A 9 16.72 18.45 -22.84
CA PRO A 9 16.45 17.25 -22.07
C PRO A 9 15.04 16.77 -22.42
N SER A 10 14.99 15.63 -23.12
CA SER A 10 13.75 14.99 -23.51
C SER A 10 12.93 14.74 -22.25
N SER A 11 11.72 15.29 -22.24
CA SER A 11 10.69 15.13 -21.23
C SER A 11 10.33 13.64 -21.15
N SER A 12 11.07 12.88 -20.37
CA SER A 12 10.74 11.50 -20.00
C SER A 12 10.47 11.47 -18.51
N SER A 13 9.18 11.67 -18.20
CA SER A 13 8.46 11.18 -17.04
C SER A 13 9.38 10.69 -15.92
N ARG A 14 9.71 11.58 -14.98
CA ARG A 14 9.95 11.15 -13.61
C ARG A 14 8.61 10.56 -13.12
N LYS A 15 8.34 9.29 -13.43
CA LYS A 15 7.59 8.46 -12.50
C LYS A 15 8.43 8.52 -11.25
N ALA A 16 8.14 9.46 -10.36
CA ALA A 16 8.65 9.43 -9.02
C ALA A 16 8.36 8.00 -8.56
N LYS A 17 9.41 7.16 -8.46
CA LYS A 17 9.35 5.95 -7.66
C LYS A 17 9.18 6.49 -6.26
N VAL A 18 7.95 6.89 -5.92
CA VAL A 18 7.56 7.11 -4.54
C VAL A 18 7.93 5.79 -3.89
N PRO A 19 8.84 5.78 -2.90
CA PRO A 19 9.04 4.59 -2.13
C PRO A 19 7.72 4.41 -1.37
N LEU A 20 6.80 3.68 -1.99
CA LEU A 20 5.61 3.17 -1.36
C LEU A 20 6.15 2.37 -0.17
N LYS A 21 5.97 2.95 1.02
CA LYS A 21 6.32 2.46 2.35
C LYS A 21 5.07 2.39 3.23
N TRP A 22 3.89 2.37 2.63
CA TRP A 22 2.62 2.26 3.35
C TRP A 22 2.57 0.99 4.18
N THR A 23 3.10 -0.12 3.66
CA THR A 23 3.21 -1.36 4.45
C THR A 23 4.10 -1.19 5.68
N GLN A 24 5.19 -0.43 5.55
CA GLN A 24 6.10 -0.13 6.66
C GLN A 24 5.41 0.76 7.71
N ILE A 25 4.79 1.86 7.28
CA ILE A 25 4.07 2.79 8.18
C ILE A 25 2.90 2.06 8.88
N LEU A 26 2.17 1.22 8.16
CA LEU A 26 1.10 0.40 8.72
C LEU A 26 1.64 -0.55 9.79
N ASN A 27 2.75 -1.24 9.50
CA ASN A 27 3.38 -2.14 10.46
C ASN A 27 3.88 -1.38 11.71
N GLU A 28 4.47 -0.20 11.55
CA GLU A 28 4.87 0.66 12.67
C GLU A 28 3.67 1.08 13.53
N ALA A 29 2.53 1.45 12.92
CA ALA A 29 1.31 1.81 13.65
C ALA A 29 0.74 0.62 14.44
N LEU A 30 0.74 -0.58 13.85
CA LEU A 30 0.29 -1.81 14.52
C LEU A 30 1.21 -2.17 15.70
N GLN A 31 2.53 -2.08 15.50
CA GLN A 31 3.52 -2.36 16.54
C GLN A 31 3.45 -1.36 17.70
N ALA A 32 3.30 -0.06 17.41
CA ALA A 32 3.18 0.98 18.43
C ALA A 32 1.99 0.76 19.38
N LYS A 33 0.96 0.03 18.93
CA LYS A 33 -0.22 -0.33 19.72
C LYS A 33 -0.27 -1.80 20.12
N GLN A 34 0.82 -2.55 19.89
CA GLN A 34 0.91 -3.99 20.16
C GLN A 34 -0.25 -4.80 19.55
N PHE A 35 -0.81 -4.31 18.44
CA PHE A 35 -1.94 -4.95 17.79
C PHE A 35 -1.45 -6.11 16.92
N THR A 36 -1.83 -7.33 17.28
CA THR A 36 -1.37 -8.57 16.62
C THR A 36 -2.46 -9.27 15.83
N GLN A 37 -3.73 -8.83 15.93
CA GLN A 37 -4.87 -9.47 15.26
C GLN A 37 -5.05 -8.97 13.82
N TYR A 38 -4.01 -9.13 13.01
CA TYR A 38 -4.06 -8.82 11.59
C TYR A 38 -3.39 -9.93 10.78
N HIS A 39 -3.78 -10.06 9.51
CA HIS A 39 -3.07 -10.93 8.57
C HIS A 39 -3.17 -10.40 7.15
N TRP A 40 -2.28 -10.89 6.30
CA TRP A 40 -2.24 -10.56 4.88
C TRP A 40 -2.67 -11.77 4.07
N GLU A 41 -3.62 -11.57 3.17
CA GLU A 41 -3.95 -12.52 2.12
C GLU A 41 -3.38 -12.02 0.79
N LEU A 42 -2.80 -12.92 0.00
CA LEU A 42 -2.30 -12.61 -1.34
C LEU A 42 -2.90 -13.60 -2.32
N GLN A 43 -3.65 -13.09 -3.27
CA GLN A 43 -4.22 -13.85 -4.36
C GLN A 43 -3.41 -13.60 -5.63
N LYS A 44 -3.17 -14.67 -6.38
CA LYS A 44 -2.48 -14.65 -7.67
C LYS A 44 -3.40 -15.27 -8.71
N PHE A 45 -3.55 -14.59 -9.84
CA PHE A 45 -4.32 -15.10 -10.97
C PHE A 45 -3.73 -14.60 -12.29
N ASN A 46 -4.13 -15.25 -13.38
CA ASN A 46 -3.75 -14.81 -14.72
C ASN A 46 -4.90 -14.02 -15.34
N ASP A 47 -4.63 -12.79 -15.77
CA ASP A 47 -5.54 -11.97 -16.56
C ASP A 47 -4.91 -11.71 -17.93
N ASN A 48 -5.56 -12.16 -19.01
CA ASN A 48 -5.09 -11.93 -20.38
C ASN A 48 -3.61 -12.33 -20.64
N GLY A 49 -3.17 -13.45 -20.04
CA GLY A 49 -1.80 -13.95 -20.16
C GLY A 49 -0.76 -13.19 -19.34
N ARG A 50 -1.19 -12.27 -18.47
CA ARG A 50 -0.35 -11.58 -17.50
C ARG A 50 -0.66 -12.05 -16.08
N GLU A 51 0.39 -12.31 -15.32
CA GLU A 51 0.27 -12.63 -13.91
C GLU A 51 -0.10 -11.35 -13.13
N MET A 52 -1.20 -11.43 -12.40
CA MET A 52 -1.74 -10.36 -11.59
C MET A 52 -1.83 -10.81 -10.13
N HIS A 53 -1.64 -9.85 -9.24
CA HIS A 53 -1.64 -10.02 -7.80
C HIS A 53 -2.64 -9.08 -7.17
N VAL A 54 -3.41 -9.60 -6.23
CA VAL A 54 -4.30 -8.83 -5.36
C VAL A 54 -3.90 -9.11 -3.92
N ALA A 55 -3.67 -8.07 -3.15
CA ALA A 55 -3.37 -8.18 -1.73
C ALA A 55 -4.58 -7.72 -0.92
N THR A 56 -4.93 -8.49 0.10
CA THR A 56 -5.95 -8.11 1.08
C THR A 56 -5.32 -8.00 2.46
N PHE A 57 -5.43 -6.84 3.08
CA PHE A 57 -5.07 -6.65 4.48
C PHE A 57 -6.29 -6.86 5.36
N HIS A 58 -6.24 -7.87 6.22
CA HIS A 58 -7.30 -8.12 7.20
C HIS A 58 -6.91 -7.50 8.52
N PHE A 59 -7.67 -6.49 8.93
CA PHE A 59 -7.56 -5.81 10.21
C PHE A 59 -8.71 -6.24 11.12
N ASN A 60 -8.40 -7.02 12.15
CA ASN A 60 -9.41 -7.70 12.97
C ASN A 60 -10.30 -8.63 12.11
N ARG A 61 -11.36 -9.21 12.69
CA ARG A 61 -12.32 -10.07 11.98
C ARG A 61 -13.31 -9.31 11.10
N SER A 62 -13.37 -7.98 11.21
CA SER A 62 -14.45 -7.18 10.61
C SER A 62 -14.01 -6.24 9.48
N HIS A 63 -12.71 -5.93 9.36
CA HIS A 63 -12.22 -5.01 8.35
C HIS A 63 -11.21 -5.69 7.44
N SER A 64 -11.43 -5.59 6.14
CA SER A 64 -10.52 -6.10 5.11
C SER A 64 -10.36 -5.06 4.01
N PHE A 65 -9.11 -4.81 3.62
CA PHE A 65 -8.75 -3.82 2.62
C PHE A 65 -8.06 -4.51 1.46
N THR A 66 -8.77 -4.61 0.34
CA THR A 66 -8.30 -5.31 -0.86
C THR A 66 -7.77 -4.29 -1.86
N SER A 67 -6.59 -4.56 -2.42
CA SER A 67 -6.04 -3.79 -3.53
C SER A 67 -6.72 -4.12 -4.85
N GLN A 68 -6.53 -3.28 -5.84
CA GLN A 68 -6.77 -3.65 -7.23
C GLN A 68 -5.76 -4.72 -7.69
N ALA A 69 -5.98 -5.25 -8.89
CA ALA A 69 -5.07 -6.20 -9.50
C ALA A 69 -3.81 -5.47 -10.01
N HIS A 70 -2.65 -5.85 -9.48
CA HIS A 70 -1.36 -5.29 -9.88
C HIS A 70 -0.44 -6.37 -10.46
N PRO A 71 0.42 -6.03 -11.43
CA PRO A 71 1.42 -6.98 -11.95
C PRO A 71 2.53 -7.31 -10.94
N ASN A 72 2.64 -6.57 -9.83
CA ASN A 72 3.61 -6.84 -8.77
C ASN A 72 2.92 -6.98 -7.41
N VAL A 73 3.36 -7.96 -6.64
CA VAL A 73 2.94 -8.16 -5.23
C VAL A 73 3.19 -6.91 -4.37
N ARG A 74 4.30 -6.20 -4.62
CA ARG A 74 4.66 -5.01 -3.86
C ARG A 74 3.62 -3.91 -4.02
N ASP A 75 3.27 -3.57 -5.26
CA ASP A 75 2.28 -2.53 -5.56
C ASP A 75 0.91 -2.87 -4.96
N ALA A 76 0.49 -4.14 -5.08
CA ALA A 76 -0.75 -4.63 -4.45
C ALA A 76 -0.76 -4.42 -2.92
N ARG A 77 0.31 -4.83 -2.22
CA ARG A 77 0.39 -4.67 -0.76
C ARG A 77 0.44 -3.21 -0.34
N GLU A 78 1.16 -2.38 -1.09
CA GLU A 78 1.29 -0.96 -0.80
C GLU A 78 -0.02 -0.21 -0.96
N GLU A 79 -0.80 -0.55 -2.00
CA GLU A 79 -2.13 0.03 -2.20
C GLU A 79 -3.11 -0.42 -1.11
N ALA A 80 -3.16 -1.72 -0.80
CA ALA A 80 -3.97 -2.23 0.31
C ALA A 80 -3.58 -1.60 1.66
N ALA A 81 -2.28 -1.42 1.92
CA ALA A 81 -1.81 -0.74 3.12
C ALA A 81 -2.19 0.74 3.15
N GLY A 82 -2.14 1.43 2.00
CA GLY A 82 -2.59 2.81 1.86
C GLY A 82 -4.07 2.98 2.19
N PHE A 83 -4.92 2.03 1.77
CA PHE A 83 -6.35 2.02 2.15
C PHE A 83 -6.57 1.64 3.62
N ALA A 84 -5.78 0.72 4.15
CA ALA A 84 -5.91 0.26 5.53
C ALA A 84 -5.47 1.32 6.54
N LEU A 85 -4.37 2.03 6.30
CA LEU A 85 -3.73 2.92 7.26
C LEU A 85 -4.66 3.94 7.94
N PRO A 86 -5.50 4.72 7.22
CA PRO A 86 -6.40 5.68 7.87
C PRO A 86 -7.42 5.00 8.79
N GLU A 87 -8.00 3.87 8.37
CA GLU A 87 -8.97 3.13 9.15
C GLU A 87 -8.33 2.43 10.35
N VAL A 88 -7.13 1.86 10.17
CA VAL A 88 -6.34 1.27 11.26
C VAL A 88 -6.02 2.33 12.30
N ASN A 89 -5.52 3.51 11.91
CA ASN A 89 -5.24 4.60 12.84
C ASN A 89 -6.49 5.05 13.59
N LYS A 90 -7.64 5.15 12.91
CA LYS A 90 -8.92 5.50 13.54
C LYS A 90 -9.36 4.45 14.56
N GLN A 91 -9.30 3.16 14.21
CA GLN A 91 -9.68 2.06 15.10
C GLN A 91 -8.72 1.94 16.29
N LEU A 92 -7.41 2.06 16.05
CA LEU A 92 -6.39 2.07 17.10
C LEU A 92 -6.54 3.27 18.05
N ALA A 93 -6.98 4.42 17.55
CA ALA A 93 -7.33 5.56 18.40
C ALA A 93 -8.57 5.25 19.26
N LEU A 94 -9.64 4.69 18.68
CA LEU A 94 -10.85 4.30 19.41
C LEU A 94 -10.58 3.26 20.50
N LEU A 95 -9.74 2.26 20.23
CA LEU A 95 -9.32 1.25 21.22
C LEU A 95 -8.63 1.89 22.44
N ASN A 96 -7.94 3.01 22.24
CA ASN A 96 -7.26 3.74 23.32
C ASN A 96 -8.22 4.58 24.19
N TYR A 97 -9.39 4.95 23.66
CA TYR A 97 -10.42 5.71 24.39
C TYR A 97 -11.47 4.83 25.08
N GLY A 98 -11.46 3.50 24.86
CA GLY A 98 -12.41 2.56 25.44
C GLY A 98 -12.19 2.17 26.92
N TYR A 99 -11.14 2.67 27.57
CA TYR A 99 -10.77 2.36 28.97
C TYR A 99 -10.90 3.56 29.90
N HIS A 100 -12.09 4.16 29.97
CA HIS A 100 -12.49 5.04 31.07
C HIS A 100 -13.95 4.79 31.41
N LYS A 101 -14.22 3.75 32.20
CA LYS A 101 -15.38 3.67 33.09
C LYS A 101 -15.01 2.89 34.34
#